data_AF-A0A2D5RW81-F1
#
_entry.id   AF-A0A2D5RW81-F1
#
_cell.length_a   1.000
_cell.length_b   1.000
_cell.length_c   1.000
_cell.angle_alpha   90.00
_cell.angle_beta   90.00
_cell.angle_gamma   90.00
#
_symmetry.space_group_name_H-M   'P 1'
#
loop_
_entity.id
_entity.type
_entity.pdbx_description
1 polymer ?
#
loop_
_entity_poly.entity_id
_entity_poly.type
_entity_poly.pdbx_seq_one_letter_code
_entity_poly.pdbx_strand_id
1 'polypeptide(L)' 'MDNELVNSAKKAMEEKLKAARNKGRGGWWSDDCKAESLKEMLKEHVEKGDMRDVMNIAAMIYYREYAGIGEQ' A
#
# COMPACT_ATOMS: atom_id res chain seq x y z
N MET A 1 -17.41 -1.75 -16.26
CA MET A 1 -17.34 -2.25 -14.87
C MET A 1 -15.90 -2.42 -14.41
N ASP A 2 -15.09 -3.34 -14.94
CA ASP A 2 -13.71 -3.54 -14.43
C ASP A 2 -12.82 -2.30 -14.57
N ASN A 3 -12.83 -1.64 -15.73
CA ASN A 3 -12.10 -0.39 -15.93
C ASN A 3 -12.57 0.72 -14.98
N GLU A 4 -13.86 0.78 -14.68
CA GLU A 4 -14.43 1.78 -13.74
C GLU A 4 -14.01 1.46 -12.30
N LEU A 5 -13.99 0.18 -11.93
CA LEU A 5 -13.47 -0.30 -10.65
C LEU A 5 -12.00 0.09 -10.50
N VAL A 6 -11.15 -0.21 -11.48
CA VAL A 6 -9.71 0.10 -11.40
C VAL A 6 -9.48 1.62 -11.34
N ASN A 7 -10.18 2.40 -12.17
CA ASN A 7 -10.05 3.86 -12.17
C ASN A 7 -10.50 4.49 -10.84
N SER A 8 -11.60 4.01 -10.27
CA SER A 8 -12.10 4.50 -8.97
C SER A 8 -11.18 4.10 -7.82
N ALA A 9 -10.68 2.86 -7.81
CA ALA A 9 -9.69 2.38 -6.84
C ALA A 9 -8.39 3.20 -6.90
N LYS A 10 -7.85 3.43 -8.10
CA LYS A 10 -6.67 4.27 -8.32
C LYS A 10 -6.82 5.64 -7.68
N LYS A 11 -7.94 6.33 -7.97
CA LYS A 11 -8.21 7.67 -7.41
C LYS A 11 -8.25 7.64 -5.87
N ALA A 12 -8.96 6.67 -5.30
CA ALA A 12 -9.07 6.53 -3.84
C ALA A 12 -7.71 6.23 -3.17
N MET A 13 -6.89 5.40 -3.81
CA MET A 13 -5.53 5.09 -3.38
C MET A 13 -4.63 6.34 -3.39
N GLU A 14 -4.65 7.12 -4.48
CA GLU A 14 -3.87 8.36 -4.62
C GLU A 14 -4.23 9.39 -3.54
N GLU A 15 -5.52 9.61 -3.28
CA GLU A 15 -6.01 10.52 -2.24
C GLU A 15 -5.53 10.09 -0.85
N LYS A 16 -5.62 8.80 -0.54
CA LYS A 16 -5.20 8.25 0.75
C LYS A 16 -3.69 8.33 0.95
N LEU A 17 -2.90 8.00 -0.07
CA LEU A 17 -1.44 8.14 -0.05
C LEU A 17 -1.01 9.59 0.13
N LYS A 18 -1.68 10.54 -0.55
CA LYS A 18 -1.44 11.97 -0.35
C LYS A 18 -1.70 12.39 1.09
N ALA A 19 -2.82 11.97 1.68
CA ALA A 19 -3.13 12.25 3.08
C ALA A 19 -2.13 11.61 4.05
N ALA A 20 -1.65 10.40 3.77
CA ALA A 20 -0.62 9.74 4.57
C ALA A 20 0.74 10.47 4.50
N ARG A 21 1.16 10.91 3.30
CA ARG A 21 2.38 11.71 3.10
C ARG A 21 2.33 13.03 3.86
N ASN A 22 1.19 13.71 3.86
CA ASN A 22 0.99 14.95 4.63
C ASN A 22 1.12 14.74 6.15
N LYS A 23 0.93 13.49 6.63
CA LYS A 23 1.15 13.09 8.04
C LYS A 23 2.58 12.59 8.30
N GLY A 24 3.50 12.77 7.36
CA GLY A 24 4.88 12.30 7.46
C GLY A 24 5.05 10.79 7.27
N ARG A 25 4.03 10.07 6.78
CA ARG A 25 4.12 8.62 6.52
C ARG A 25 4.62 8.39 5.10
N GLY A 26 5.63 7.54 4.96
CA GLY A 26 6.28 7.21 3.68
C GLY A 26 7.34 6.13 3.88
N GLY A 27 8.23 5.96 2.89
CA GLY A 27 9.41 5.09 3.02
C GLY A 27 9.15 3.61 2.83
N TRP A 28 7.94 3.20 2.43
CA TRP A 28 7.63 1.78 2.14
C TRP A 28 8.50 1.19 1.02
N TRP A 29 9.09 2.03 0.18
CA TRP A 29 9.98 1.65 -0.92
C TRP A 29 11.46 1.50 -0.51
N SER A 30 11.84 1.84 0.73
CA SER A 30 13.22 1.70 1.17
C SER A 30 13.55 0.27 1.60
N ASP A 31 14.83 -0.08 1.60
CA ASP A 31 15.31 -1.37 2.11
C ASP A 31 15.14 -1.49 3.63
N ASP A 32 15.10 -0.36 4.35
CA ASP A 32 14.79 -0.33 5.78
C ASP A 32 13.37 -0.83 6.10
N CYS A 33 12.45 -0.74 5.13
CA CYS A 33 11.10 -1.27 5.27
C CYS A 33 11.11 -2.76 4.90
N LYS A 34 10.92 -3.63 5.89
CA LYS A 34 10.85 -5.08 5.68
C LYS A 34 9.51 -5.47 5.05
N ALA A 35 9.54 -6.39 4.09
CA ALA A 35 8.34 -6.93 3.45
C ALA A 35 7.35 -7.54 4.47
N GLU A 36 7.86 -8.23 5.50
CA GLU A 36 7.04 -8.81 6.56
C GLU A 36 6.27 -7.75 7.36
N SER A 37 6.86 -6.57 7.61
CA SER A 37 6.17 -5.48 8.30
C SER A 37 4.98 -4.95 7.50
N LEU A 38 5.06 -4.93 6.16
CA LEU A 38 3.92 -4.58 5.31
C LEU A 38 2.83 -5.66 5.34
N LYS A 39 3.20 -6.94 5.37
CA LYS A 39 2.24 -8.05 5.48
C LYS A 39 1.50 -8.05 6.83
N GLU A 40 2.20 -7.74 7.93
CA GLU A 40 1.58 -7.53 9.24
C GLU A 40 0.62 -6.34 9.22
N MET A 41 1.07 -5.21 8.67
CA MET A 41 0.24 -4.00 8.53
C MET A 41 -1.02 -4.27 7.70
N LEU A 42 -0.93 -5.11 6.65
CA LEU A 42 -2.07 -5.53 5.84
C LEU A 42 -3.12 -6.26 6.67
N LYS A 43 -2.70 -7.24 7.48
CA LYS A 43 -3.60 -8.01 8.35
C LYS A 43 -4.35 -7.09 9.32
N GLU A 44 -3.63 -6.18 9.97
CA GLU A 44 -4.26 -5.22 10.89
C GLU A 44 -5.28 -4.31 10.19
N HIS A 45 -5.02 -3.87 8.96
CA HIS A 45 -5.92 -2.93 8.27
C HIS A 45 -7.14 -3.63 7.67
N VAL A 46 -7.06 -4.92 7.37
CA VAL A 46 -8.24 -5.73 7.05
C VAL A 46 -9.19 -5.75 8.25
N GLU A 47 -8.66 -5.92 9.47
CA GLU A 47 -9.48 -5.89 10.70
C GLU A 47 -10.02 -4.48 11.02
N LYS A 48 -9.23 -3.42 10.78
CA LYS A 48 -9.64 -2.02 11.02
C LYS A 48 -10.69 -1.48 10.02
N GLY A 49 -10.76 -2.07 8.82
CA GLY A 49 -11.84 -1.84 7.86
C GLY A 49 -11.68 -0.70 6.83
N ASP A 50 -10.55 0.03 6.77
CA ASP A 50 -10.33 0.99 5.66
C ASP A 50 -9.74 0.27 4.43
N MET A 51 -10.61 -0.10 3.50
CA MET A 51 -10.21 -0.81 2.27
C MET A 51 -9.25 -0.02 1.38
N ARG A 52 -9.15 1.31 1.53
CA ARG A 52 -8.13 2.10 0.81
C ARG A 52 -6.73 1.86 1.36
N ASP A 53 -6.61 1.63 2.67
CA ASP A 53 -5.34 1.22 3.26
C ASP A 53 -4.99 -0.21 2.83
N VAL A 54 -5.96 -1.13 2.83
CA VAL A 54 -5.77 -2.51 2.35
C VAL A 54 -5.26 -2.52 0.90
N MET A 55 -5.91 -1.79 -0.02
CA MET A 55 -5.47 -1.67 -1.41
C MET A 55 -4.05 -1.10 -1.52
N ASN A 56 -3.75 -0.03 -0.80
CA ASN A 56 -2.42 0.59 -0.83
C ASN A 56 -1.33 -0.33 -0.30
N ILE A 57 -1.54 -0.99 0.83
CA ILE A 57 -0.55 -1.89 1.44
C ILE A 57 -0.32 -3.11 0.52
N ALA A 58 -1.40 -3.71 0.00
CA ALA A 58 -1.28 -4.81 -0.96
C ALA A 58 -0.50 -4.39 -2.22
N ALA A 59 -0.77 -3.20 -2.77
CA ALA A 59 -0.05 -2.66 -3.91
C ALA A 59 1.43 -2.38 -3.61
N MET A 60 1.77 -1.91 -2.40
CA MET A 60 3.16 -1.72 -1.96
C MET A 60 3.92 -3.06 -1.91
N ILE A 61 3.29 -4.11 -1.35
CA ILE A 61 3.88 -5.46 -1.29
C ILE A 61 4.14 -5.97 -2.72
N TYR A 62 3.10 -5.94 -3.57
CA TYR A 62 3.22 -6.37 -4.97
C TYR A 62 4.33 -5.61 -5.70
N TYR A 63 4.40 -4.28 -5.55
CA TYR A 63 5.42 -3.48 -6.23
C TYR A 63 6.82 -3.83 -5.77
N ARG A 64 7.03 -4.07 -4.46
CA ARG A 64 8.33 -4.47 -3.93
C ARG A 64 8.79 -5.82 -4.46
N GLU A 65 7.89 -6.81 -4.50
CA GLU A 65 8.16 -8.13 -5.07
C GLU A 65 8.46 -8.03 -6.57
N TYR A 66 7.67 -7.26 -7.32
CA TYR A 66 7.88 -7.02 -8.75
C TYR A 66 9.22 -6.30 -9.04
N ALA A 67 9.61 -5.36 -8.19
CA ALA A 67 10.81 -4.55 -8.36
C ALA A 67 12.07 -5.13 -7.67
N GLY A 68 11.96 -6.26 -6.96
CA GLY A 68 13.08 -6.88 -6.24
C GLY A 68 13.61 -6.06 -5.04
N ILE A 69 12.76 -5.26 -4.38
CA ILE A 69 13.17 -4.40 -3.25
C ILE A 69 13.23 -5.22 -1.96
N GLY A 70 14.43 -5.33 -1.37
CA GLY A 70 14.67 -6.06 -0.12
C GLY A 70 14.91 -7.57 -0.28
N GLU A 71 15.24 -8.05 -1.49
CA GLU A 71 15.67 -9.44 -1.75
C GLU A 71 17.19 -9.66 -1.58
N GLN A 72 17.87 -8.89 -0.73
CA GLN A 72 19.31 -9.02 -0.43
C GLN A 72 19.56 -9.50 1.00
#